data_AF-A0A5A7RNM6-F1
#
_entry.id   AF-A0A5A7RNM6-F1
#
_cell.length_a   1.000
_cell.length_b   1.000
_cell.length_c   1.000
_cell.angle_alpha   90.00
_cell.angle_beta   90.00
_cell.angle_gamma   90.00
#
_symmetry.space_group_name_H-M   'P 1'
#
loop_
_entity.id
_entity.type
_entity.pdbx_description
1 polymer ?
#
loop_
_entity_poly.entity_id
_entity_poly.type
_entity_poly.pdbx_seq_one_letter_code
_entity_poly.pdbx_strand_id
1 'polypeptide(L)'
;MKKVTAIAFIIFSLFLFFSAYEMRSFGNPPSEMDDRIIGKYNSTANKWEYGAVNETGANNAVTSVVFDYRGYDTLGEATVLFTAIAGVMMLFRREKK
;
A
#
# COMPACT_ATOMS: atom_id res chain seq x y z
N MET A 1 -17.91 25.46 -19.73
CA MET A 1 -17.69 24.24 -18.91
C MET A 1 -16.68 23.27 -19.54
N LYS A 2 -16.92 22.71 -20.74
CA LYS A 2 -15.97 21.76 -21.38
C LYS A 2 -14.50 22.22 -21.47
N LYS A 3 -14.27 23.51 -21.77
CA LYS A 3 -12.92 24.11 -21.78
C LYS A 3 -12.26 24.14 -20.40
N VAL A 4 -13.03 24.41 -19.34
CA VAL A 4 -12.53 24.43 -17.96
C VAL A 4 -12.17 23.01 -17.52
N THR A 5 -13.02 22.03 -17.83
CA THR A 5 -12.73 20.60 -17.57
C THR A 5 -11.48 20.13 -18.31
N ALA A 6 -11.32 20.52 -19.58
CA ALA A 6 -10.12 20.17 -20.35
C ALA A 6 -8.85 20.78 -19.75
N ILE A 7 -8.89 22.05 -19.31
CA ILE A 7 -7.77 22.70 -18.64
C ILE A 7 -7.43 22.00 -17.32
N ALA A 8 -8.43 21.67 -16.49
CA ALA A 8 -8.22 20.94 -15.24
C ALA A 8 -7.58 19.56 -15.48
N PHE A 9 -8.02 18.85 -16.51
CA PHE A 9 -7.45 17.56 -16.88
C PHE A 9 -5.99 17.68 -17.33
N ILE A 10 -5.65 18.72 -18.10
CA ILE A 10 -4.26 18.98 -18.52
C ILE A 10 -3.39 19.26 -17.30
N ILE A 11 -3.85 20.12 -16.39
CA ILE A 11 -3.11 20.45 -15.16
C ILE A 11 -2.87 19.19 -14.31
N PHE A 12 -3.92 18.39 -14.08
CA PHE A 12 -3.81 17.13 -13.35
C PHE A 12 -2.84 16.16 -14.04
N SER A 13 -2.94 16.01 -15.35
CA SER A 13 -2.05 15.14 -16.12
C SER A 13 -0.59 15.59 -16.02
N LEU A 14 -0.32 16.90 -16.18
CA LEU A 14 1.02 17.47 -16.02
C LEU A 14 1.56 17.25 -14.61
N PHE A 15 0.71 17.37 -13.58
CA PHE A 15 1.09 17.06 -12.20
C PHE A 15 1.45 15.58 -12.01
N LEU A 16 0.74 14.65 -12.64
CA LEU A 16 1.09 13.22 -12.62
C LEU A 16 2.42 12.95 -13.30
N PHE A 17 2.67 13.56 -14.47
CA PHE A 17 3.96 13.43 -15.16
C PHE A 17 5.11 14.05 -14.37
N PHE A 18 4.88 15.20 -13.73
CA PHE A 18 5.86 15.81 -12.84
C PHE A 18 6.18 14.91 -11.64
N SER A 19 5.15 14.31 -11.03
CA SER A 19 5.33 13.36 -9.93
C SER A 19 6.11 12.12 -10.35
N ALA A 20 5.87 11.61 -11.56
CA ALA A 20 6.62 10.49 -12.13
C ALA A 20 8.09 10.87 -12.42
N TYR A 21 8.35 12.11 -12.84
CA TYR A 21 9.69 12.64 -13.06
C TYR A 21 10.50 12.76 -11.75
N GLU A 22 9.84 13.14 -10.65
CA GLU A 22 10.45 13.23 -9.31
C GLU A 22 10.64 11.86 -8.61
N MET A 23 10.23 10.75 -9.24
CA MET A 23 10.48 9.43 -8.68
C MET A 23 11.99 9.14 -8.61
N ARG A 24 12.41 8.48 -7.53
CA ARG A 24 13.80 8.03 -7.38
C ARG A 24 14.21 7.14 -8.55
N SER A 25 15.48 7.23 -8.96
CA SER A 25 16.03 6.34 -9.97
C SER A 25 15.86 4.88 -9.56
N PHE A 26 15.48 4.05 -10.53
CA PHE A 26 15.32 2.63 -10.33
C PHE A 26 16.62 1.99 -9.80
N GLY A 27 16.51 1.19 -8.75
CA GLY A 27 17.66 0.48 -8.17
C GLY A 27 18.55 1.31 -7.24
N ASN A 28 18.22 2.58 -6.93
CA ASN A 28 18.90 3.30 -5.86
C ASN A 28 18.69 2.57 -4.51
N PRO A 29 19.74 2.50 -3.65
CA PRO A 29 19.77 1.63 -2.48
C PRO A 29 18.59 1.86 -1.51
N PRO A 30 18.25 0.81 -0.73
CA PRO A 30 17.04 0.74 0.07
C PRO A 30 16.81 1.97 0.94
N SER A 31 15.55 2.35 1.07
CA SER A 31 15.11 3.32 2.07
C SER A 31 15.29 2.76 3.48
N GLU A 32 15.29 3.62 4.50
CA GLU A 32 15.27 3.16 5.91
C GLU A 32 14.15 2.15 6.18
N MET A 33 13.05 2.24 5.43
CA MET A 33 11.92 1.32 5.52
C MET A 33 12.25 -0.06 4.94
N ASP A 34 13.00 -0.13 3.85
CA ASP A 34 13.41 -1.40 3.23
C ASP A 34 14.44 -2.12 4.11
N ASP A 35 15.38 -1.37 4.71
CA ASP A 35 16.33 -1.93 5.69
C ASP A 35 15.62 -2.50 6.92
N ARG A 36 14.52 -1.86 7.34
CA ARG A 36 13.69 -2.33 8.47
C ARG A 36 12.83 -3.54 8.11
N ILE A 37 12.26 -3.59 6.90
CA ILE A 37 11.35 -4.68 6.53
C ILE A 37 12.13 -5.87 5.98
N ILE A 38 12.97 -5.64 4.97
CA ILE A 38 13.72 -6.70 4.27
C ILE A 38 14.94 -7.08 5.10
N GLY A 39 15.76 -6.10 5.46
CA GLY A 39 16.97 -6.33 6.23
C GLY A 39 18.21 -5.73 5.61
N LYS A 40 19.25 -5.60 6.43
CA LYS A 40 20.54 -5.04 6.06
C LYS A 40 21.68 -5.97 6.45
N TYR A 41 22.80 -5.86 5.75
CA TYR A 41 24.01 -6.59 6.10
C TYR A 41 24.71 -5.91 7.27
N ASN A 42 24.93 -6.64 8.36
CA ASN A 42 25.70 -6.17 9.50
C ASN A 42 27.16 -6.60 9.33
N SER A 43 28.02 -5.69 8.88
CA SER A 43 29.45 -5.94 8.68
C SER A 43 30.20 -6.27 9.97
N THR A 44 29.75 -5.76 11.13
CA THR A 44 30.37 -6.03 12.43
C THR A 44 30.10 -7.47 12.90
N ALA A 45 28.87 -7.96 12.68
CA ALA A 45 28.46 -9.31 13.03
C ALA A 45 28.63 -10.34 11.89
N ASN A 46 29.09 -9.89 10.71
CA ASN A 46 29.26 -10.66 9.48
C ASN A 46 28.03 -11.52 9.12
N LYS A 47 26.82 -10.95 9.25
CA LYS A 47 25.54 -11.63 8.99
C LYS A 47 24.47 -10.66 8.47
N TRP A 48 23.45 -11.21 7.83
CA TRP A 48 22.23 -10.48 7.49
C TRP A 48 21.29 -10.37 8.68
N GLU A 49 20.69 -9.20 8.88
CA GLU A 49 19.65 -8.97 9.87
C GLU A 49 18.34 -8.66 9.16
N TYR A 50 17.39 -9.59 9.21
CA TYR A 50 16.08 -9.48 8.57
C TYR A 50 15.09 -8.85 9.54
N GLY A 51 14.73 -7.59 9.30
CA GLY A 51 13.95 -6.84 10.28
C GLY A 51 12.51 -7.31 10.43
N ALA A 52 11.78 -7.67 9.35
CA ALA A 52 10.44 -8.26 9.47
C ALA A 52 10.43 -9.55 10.31
N VAL A 53 11.43 -10.41 10.14
CA VAL A 53 11.54 -11.65 10.91
C VAL A 53 11.78 -11.35 12.39
N ASN A 54 12.63 -10.37 12.69
CA ASN A 54 12.94 -9.98 14.07
C ASN A 54 11.77 -9.26 14.78
N GLU A 55 11.04 -8.40 14.06
CA GLU A 55 9.98 -7.58 14.64
C GLU A 55 8.64 -8.32 14.70
N THR A 56 8.32 -9.16 13.71
CA THR A 56 6.99 -9.78 13.58
C THR A 56 7.01 -11.31 13.58
N GLY A 57 8.18 -11.93 13.42
CA GLY A 57 8.32 -13.39 13.36
C GLY A 57 7.88 -13.99 12.01
N ALA A 58 7.47 -13.17 11.05
CA ALA A 58 7.04 -13.64 9.74
C ALA A 58 8.22 -13.72 8.76
N ASN A 59 8.41 -14.88 8.13
CA ASN A 59 9.42 -15.07 7.09
C ASN A 59 9.06 -14.41 5.75
N ASN A 60 7.80 -14.01 5.57
CA ASN A 60 7.32 -13.36 4.36
C ASN A 60 7.13 -11.86 4.61
N ALA A 61 7.98 -11.07 3.97
CA ALA A 61 8.00 -9.61 4.09
C ALA A 61 6.69 -8.95 3.61
N VAL A 62 5.99 -9.53 2.63
CA VAL A 62 4.72 -8.97 2.14
C VAL A 62 3.64 -9.15 3.21
N THR A 63 3.53 -10.35 3.78
CA THR A 63 2.51 -10.63 4.81
C THR A 63 2.80 -9.87 6.10
N SER A 64 4.08 -9.70 6.49
CA SER A 64 4.42 -8.88 7.65
C SER A 64 4.00 -7.43 7.47
N VAL A 65 4.09 -6.89 6.25
CA VAL A 65 3.63 -5.53 5.98
C VAL A 65 2.12 -5.45 6.04
N VAL A 66 1.41 -6.31 5.33
CA VAL A 66 -0.06 -6.22 5.20
C VAL A 66 -0.77 -6.53 6.52
N PHE A 67 -0.26 -7.47 7.34
CA PHE A 67 -0.93 -7.87 8.58
C PHE A 67 -0.34 -7.27 9.85
N ASP A 68 0.99 -7.13 9.96
CA ASP A 68 1.61 -6.65 11.20
C ASP A 68 1.83 -5.12 11.15
N TYR A 69 2.61 -4.62 10.19
CA TYR A 69 2.94 -3.18 10.13
C TYR A 69 1.77 -2.31 9.70
N ARG A 70 0.96 -2.77 8.74
CA ARG A 70 -0.15 -2.04 8.13
C ARG A 70 -1.48 -2.80 8.27
N GLY A 71 -1.62 -3.57 9.34
CA GLY A 71 -2.85 -4.32 9.62
C GLY A 71 -4.11 -3.45 9.68
N TYR A 72 -3.97 -2.16 10.04
CA TYR A 72 -5.10 -1.22 10.06
C TYR A 72 -5.63 -0.90 8.66
N ASP A 73 -4.77 -0.78 7.65
CA ASP A 73 -5.18 -0.56 6.26
C ASP A 73 -5.95 -1.80 5.74
N THR A 74 -5.45 -3.00 6.02
CA THR A 74 -6.08 -4.28 5.67
C THR A 74 -7.42 -4.51 6.40
N LEU A 75 -7.54 -4.06 7.66
CA LEU A 75 -8.82 -4.06 8.37
C LEU A 75 -9.83 -3.14 7.67
N GLY A 76 -9.37 -1.99 7.17
CA GLY A 76 -10.14 -1.09 6.31
C GLY A 76 -10.61 -1.79 5.03
N GLU A 77 -9.71 -2.46 4.31
CA GLU A 77 -10.05 -3.24 3.10
C GLU A 77 -11.12 -4.31 3.39
N ALA A 78 -10.97 -5.07 4.48
CA ALA A 78 -11.95 -6.06 4.91
C ALA A 78 -13.31 -5.41 5.23
N THR A 79 -13.30 -4.23 5.86
CA THR A 79 -14.52 -3.47 6.16
C THR A 79 -15.21 -2.97 4.89
N VAL A 80 -14.45 -2.49 3.90
CA VAL A 80 -14.98 -2.07 2.59
C VAL A 80 -15.65 -3.25 1.89
N LEU A 81 -15.00 -4.42 1.84
CA LEU A 81 -15.59 -5.61 1.23
C LEU A 81 -16.84 -6.09 1.97
N PHE A 82 -16.79 -6.11 3.31
CA PHE A 82 -17.93 -6.49 4.14
C PHE A 82 -19.13 -5.56 3.91
N THR A 83 -18.91 -4.26 3.93
CA THR A 83 -19.97 -3.25 3.70
C THR A 83 -20.52 -3.30 2.28
N ALA A 84 -19.69 -3.56 1.27
CA ALA A 84 -20.13 -3.76 -0.10
C ALA A 84 -21.09 -4.95 -0.23
N ILE A 85 -20.73 -6.10 0.34
CA ILE A 85 -21.57 -7.30 0.33
C ILE A 85 -22.86 -7.07 1.13
N ALA A 86 -22.75 -6.47 2.33
CA ALA A 86 -23.91 -6.12 3.14
C ALA A 86 -24.89 -5.19 2.40
N GLY A 87 -24.38 -4.17 1.71
CA GLY A 87 -25.18 -3.26 0.90
C GLY A 87 -25.93 -3.95 -0.23
N VAL A 88 -25.25 -4.84 -0.97
CA VAL A 88 -25.88 -5.67 -2.01
C VAL A 88 -26.98 -6.54 -1.42
N MET A 89 -26.72 -7.24 -0.31
CA MET A 89 -27.74 -8.08 0.34
C MET A 89 -28.96 -7.28 0.80
N MET A 90 -28.77 -6.06 1.31
CA MET A 90 -29.88 -5.19 1.70
C MET A 90 -30.73 -4.76 0.49
N LEU A 91 -30.07 -4.39 -0.62
CA LEU A 91 -30.76 -3.95 -1.85
C LEU A 91 -31.61 -5.06 -2.47
N PHE A 92 -31.10 -6.30 -2.48
CA PHE A 92 -31.79 -7.45 -3.06
C PHE A 92 -32.63 -8.24 -2.04
N ARG A 93 -32.85 -7.70 -0.84
CA ARG A 93 -33.66 -8.36 0.18
C ARG A 93 -35.11 -8.44 -0.31
N ARG A 94 -35.63 -9.67 -0.44
CA ARG A 94 -37.01 -9.91 -0.87
C ARG A 94 -37.99 -9.31 0.15
N GLU A 95 -38.85 -8.40 -0.30
CA GLU A 95 -39.99 -7.98 0.52
C GLU A 95 -40.96 -9.15 0.66
N LYS A 96 -41.34 -9.48 1.90
CA LYS A 96 -42.49 -10.34 2.14
C LYS A 96 -43.73 -9.48 1.91
N LYS A 97 -44.58 -9.89 0.97
CA LYS A 97 -45.97 -9.41 0.90
C LYS A 97 -46.70 -9.73 2.20
#